data_AF-M5RNF0-F1
#
_entry.id   AF-M5RNF0-F1
#
_cell.length_a   1.000
_cell.length_b   1.000
_cell.length_c   1.000
_cell.angle_alpha   90.00
_cell.angle_beta   90.00
_cell.angle_gamma   90.00
#
_symmetry.space_group_name_H-M   'P 1'
#
loop_
_entity.id
_entity.type
_entity.pdbx_description
1 polymer ?
#
loop_
_entity_poly.entity_id
_entity_poly.type
_entity_poly.pdbx_seq_one_letter_code
_entity_poly.pdbx_strand_id
1 'polypeptide(L)'
;MQNETLIALLGPSADPVAAGWRLRELAENETYQGADLISQLSEQEDLVRRSDPAILGGLLHVVHGRVIRTAAESRGESFATVDPEHIRRLDQALPEATPNRHLLLQLLAMIQSDLSLAVLMDRLEQSPPQKWMDAAHAISPLMQNRQWKIAIVFPRLLQCLQFPSLAAPTLDLANFLVRERNVSPHPAADHLAMLNHLLGEVSSRLGRFEENPHAFGDDVETVQATLGEAVSLAVSLCDAVGLIGDESSIGKLNQTVELKHRRVQCEAAGALARLKDEQGIKRLLELTADPAARLRAIAYADELGLGEQIDPELRSDVATAEAEMS
;
A
#
# COMPACT_ATOMS: atom_id res chain seq x y z
N MET A 1 8.35 8.23 -35.56
CA MET A 1 9.55 9.08 -35.59
C MET A 1 10.23 8.89 -34.26
N GLN A 2 11.48 8.44 -34.22
CA GLN A 2 12.18 8.16 -32.97
C GLN A 2 12.41 9.47 -32.20
N ASN A 3 12.06 9.48 -30.91
CA ASN A 3 12.23 10.66 -30.06
C ASN A 3 13.72 10.84 -29.70
N GLU A 4 14.40 11.80 -30.32
CA GLU A 4 15.83 12.07 -30.11
C GLU A 4 16.15 12.40 -28.65
N THR A 5 15.26 13.13 -27.95
CA THR A 5 15.40 13.45 -26.52
C THR A 5 15.33 12.18 -25.68
N LEU A 6 14.45 11.24 -26.01
CA LEU A 6 14.34 9.95 -25.33
C LEU A 6 15.59 9.08 -25.57
N ILE A 7 16.06 8.99 -26.81
CA ILE A 7 17.25 8.19 -27.15
C ILE A 7 18.50 8.69 -26.41
N ALA A 8 18.65 10.01 -26.26
CA ALA A 8 19.76 10.61 -25.54
C ALA A 8 19.82 10.23 -24.04
N LEU A 9 18.71 9.72 -23.48
CA LEU A 9 18.62 9.25 -22.10
C LEU A 9 18.94 7.76 -21.92
N LEU A 10 19.13 7.01 -23.01
CA LEU A 10 19.27 5.55 -22.98
C LEU A 10 20.69 5.10 -23.31
N GLY A 11 21.03 3.92 -22.78
CA GLY A 11 22.30 3.25 -22.98
C GLY A 11 23.42 3.72 -22.04
N PRO A 12 24.58 3.05 -22.10
CA PRO A 12 25.68 3.26 -21.16
C PRO A 12 26.43 4.58 -21.37
N SER A 13 26.20 5.27 -22.49
CA SER A 13 26.83 6.54 -22.84
C SER A 13 25.96 7.76 -22.52
N ALA A 14 24.80 7.57 -21.90
CA ALA A 14 23.94 8.68 -21.49
C ALA A 14 24.66 9.53 -20.44
N ASP A 15 24.69 10.86 -20.64
CA ASP A 15 25.31 11.80 -19.72
C ASP A 15 24.36 12.13 -18.57
N PRO A 16 24.67 11.78 -17.30
CA PRO A 16 23.80 12.06 -16.15
C PRO A 16 23.54 13.55 -15.92
N VAL A 17 24.47 14.43 -16.28
CA VAL A 17 24.31 15.88 -16.11
C VAL A 17 23.31 16.42 -17.13
N ALA A 18 23.45 16.02 -18.40
CA ALA A 18 22.51 16.39 -19.45
C ALA A 18 21.13 15.73 -19.26
N ALA A 19 21.08 14.54 -18.65
CA ALA A 19 19.84 13.79 -18.44
C ALA A 19 18.78 14.57 -17.66
N GLY A 20 19.17 15.32 -16.63
CA GLY A 20 18.23 16.14 -15.86
C GLY A 20 17.50 17.19 -16.70
N TRP A 21 18.20 17.84 -17.63
CA TRP A 21 17.60 18.81 -18.55
C TRP A 21 16.69 18.13 -19.58
N ARG A 22 17.12 16.99 -20.12
CA ARG A 22 16.35 16.19 -21.08
C ARG A 22 15.07 15.62 -20.48
N LEU A 23 15.10 15.17 -19.23
CA LEU A 23 13.91 14.72 -18.50
C LEU A 23 12.91 15.86 -18.31
N ARG A 24 13.38 17.07 -18.01
CA ARG A 24 12.52 18.26 -17.93
C ARG A 24 11.89 18.62 -19.28
N GLU A 25 12.68 18.57 -20.34
CA GLU A 25 12.20 18.77 -21.72
C GLU A 25 11.06 17.79 -22.06
N LEU A 26 11.20 16.50 -21.72
CA LEU A 26 10.15 15.50 -21.91
C LEU A 26 8.90 15.79 -21.06
N ALA A 27 9.07 16.27 -19.83
CA ALA A 27 7.96 16.54 -18.91
C ALA A 27 7.12 17.76 -19.33
N GLU A 28 7.78 18.81 -19.83
CA GLU A 28 7.17 20.08 -20.21
C GLU A 28 6.57 20.05 -21.61
N ASN A 29 7.13 19.25 -22.52
CA ASN A 29 6.65 19.22 -23.90
C ASN A 29 5.37 18.39 -24.04
N GLU A 30 4.26 19.08 -24.32
CA GLU A 30 2.93 18.49 -24.43
C GLU A 30 2.76 17.49 -25.58
N THR A 31 3.66 17.54 -26.58
CA THR A 31 3.62 16.62 -27.72
C THR A 31 4.01 15.19 -27.36
N TYR A 32 4.71 14.98 -26.23
CA TYR A 32 5.07 13.63 -25.79
C TYR A 32 3.98 13.04 -24.91
N GLN A 33 3.20 12.10 -25.46
CA GLN A 33 2.22 11.36 -24.68
C GLN A 33 2.89 10.25 -23.86
N GLY A 34 2.39 10.01 -22.64
CA GLY A 34 2.95 8.99 -21.76
C GLY A 34 2.86 7.58 -22.36
N ALA A 35 1.75 7.25 -23.03
CA ALA A 35 1.56 5.97 -23.71
C ALA A 35 2.61 5.73 -24.81
N ASP A 36 2.92 6.76 -25.62
CA ASP A 36 3.92 6.68 -26.68
C ASP A 36 5.33 6.48 -26.11
N LEU A 37 5.65 7.13 -24.99
CA LEU A 37 6.94 6.95 -24.31
C LEU A 37 7.10 5.52 -23.79
N ILE A 38 6.04 4.94 -23.20
CA ILE A 38 6.04 3.53 -22.75
C ILE A 38 6.28 2.60 -23.94
N SER A 39 5.56 2.80 -25.04
CA SER A 39 5.72 2.01 -26.28
C SER A 39 7.17 2.06 -26.77
N GLN A 40 7.72 3.27 -26.95
CA GLN A 40 9.07 3.47 -27.46
C GLN A 40 10.15 2.86 -26.55
N LEU A 41 9.98 2.95 -25.23
CA LEU A 41 10.90 2.32 -24.28
C LEU A 41 10.82 0.80 -24.33
N SER A 42 9.61 0.25 -24.46
CA SER A 42 9.39 -1.20 -24.56
C SER A 42 9.94 -1.80 -25.86
N GLU A 43 10.13 -1.01 -26.90
CA GLU A 43 10.76 -1.43 -28.16
C GLU A 43 12.29 -1.42 -28.10
N GLN A 44 12.88 -0.84 -27.05
CA GLN A 44 14.33 -0.65 -26.90
C GLN A 44 14.89 -1.42 -25.69
N GLU A 45 14.41 -2.64 -25.45
CA GLU A 45 14.72 -3.44 -24.25
C GLU A 45 16.24 -3.55 -23.96
N ASP A 46 17.06 -3.79 -24.99
CA ASP A 46 18.52 -3.91 -24.84
C ASP A 46 19.19 -2.62 -24.38
N LEU A 47 18.71 -1.46 -24.86
CA LEU A 47 19.21 -0.16 -24.43
C LEU A 47 18.73 0.15 -23.01
N VAL A 48 17.45 -0.09 -22.71
CA VAL A 48 16.88 0.08 -21.37
C VAL A 48 17.68 -0.75 -20.35
N ARG A 49 17.94 -2.03 -20.64
CA ARG A 49 18.69 -2.93 -19.76
C ARG A 49 20.11 -2.45 -19.44
N ARG A 50 20.70 -1.66 -20.33
CA ARG A 50 22.09 -1.16 -20.21
C ARG A 50 22.16 0.32 -19.84
N SER A 51 21.04 0.97 -19.61
CA SER A 51 20.97 2.39 -19.21
C SER A 51 21.27 2.55 -17.71
N ASP A 52 21.64 3.77 -17.33
CA ASP A 52 21.80 4.13 -15.93
C ASP A 52 20.46 4.01 -15.16
N PRO A 53 20.40 3.25 -14.06
CA PRO A 53 19.16 3.06 -13.31
C PRO A 53 18.54 4.34 -12.76
N ALA A 54 19.33 5.34 -12.36
CA ALA A 54 18.81 6.59 -11.81
C ALA A 54 18.17 7.45 -12.91
N ILE A 55 18.76 7.49 -14.10
CA ILE A 55 18.15 8.15 -15.27
C ILE A 55 16.82 7.49 -15.62
N LEU A 56 16.79 6.15 -15.68
CA LEU A 56 15.55 5.39 -15.92
C LEU A 56 14.49 5.68 -14.86
N GLY A 57 14.87 5.76 -13.58
CA GLY A 57 13.94 6.07 -12.50
C GLY A 57 13.34 7.48 -12.61
N GLY A 58 14.13 8.45 -13.08
CA GLY A 58 13.63 9.78 -13.44
C GLY A 58 12.68 9.75 -14.63
N LEU A 59 12.99 8.93 -15.64
CA LEU A 59 12.14 8.74 -16.82
C LEU A 59 10.80 8.09 -16.47
N LEU A 60 10.77 7.09 -15.60
CA LEU A 60 9.53 6.47 -15.10
C LEU A 60 8.63 7.50 -14.42
N HIS A 61 9.21 8.43 -13.65
CA HIS A 61 8.46 9.51 -13.02
C HIS A 61 7.83 10.46 -14.05
N VAL A 62 8.60 10.85 -15.09
CA VAL A 62 8.09 11.68 -16.19
C VAL A 62 6.96 10.96 -16.92
N VAL A 63 7.18 9.70 -17.34
CA VAL A 63 6.19 8.88 -18.04
C VAL A 63 4.90 8.77 -17.22
N HIS A 64 5.00 8.39 -15.95
CA HIS A 64 3.86 8.29 -15.05
C HIS A 64 3.11 9.63 -14.97
N GLY A 65 3.81 10.74 -14.67
CA GLY A 65 3.21 12.06 -14.58
C GLY A 65 2.46 12.50 -15.85
N ARG A 66 3.00 12.16 -17.02
CA ARG A 66 2.34 12.43 -18.31
C ARG A 66 1.06 11.60 -18.47
N VAL A 67 1.09 10.30 -18.17
CA VAL A 67 -0.11 9.44 -18.24
C VAL A 67 -1.20 9.96 -17.30
N ILE A 68 -0.86 10.28 -16.05
CA ILE A 68 -1.84 10.79 -15.06
C ILE A 68 -2.45 12.12 -15.51
N ARG A 69 -1.64 13.03 -16.04
CA ARG A 69 -2.14 14.34 -16.52
C ARG A 69 -3.14 14.17 -17.67
N THR A 70 -2.78 13.38 -18.68
CA THR A 70 -3.67 13.12 -19.83
C THR A 70 -4.93 12.38 -19.39
N ALA A 71 -4.83 11.47 -18.42
CA ALA A 71 -6.00 10.81 -17.84
C ALA A 71 -6.91 11.79 -17.10
N ALA A 72 -6.35 12.73 -16.33
CA ALA A 72 -7.14 13.76 -15.65
C ALA A 72 -7.91 14.65 -16.66
N GLU A 73 -7.25 15.07 -17.74
CA GLU A 73 -7.86 15.88 -18.81
C GLU A 73 -8.98 15.14 -19.55
N SER A 74 -8.81 13.83 -19.77
CA SER A 74 -9.76 12.95 -20.46
C SER A 74 -10.75 12.24 -19.53
N ARG A 75 -10.81 12.61 -18.24
CA ARG A 75 -11.65 11.95 -17.22
C ARG A 75 -11.45 10.42 -17.15
N GLY A 76 -10.23 9.96 -17.38
CA GLY A 76 -9.80 8.56 -17.29
C GLY A 76 -9.86 7.79 -18.62
N GLU A 77 -10.45 8.35 -19.68
CA GLU A 77 -10.58 7.65 -20.97
C GLU A 77 -9.22 7.31 -21.59
N SER A 78 -8.19 8.16 -21.40
CA SER A 78 -6.87 7.92 -21.97
C SER A 78 -6.10 6.76 -21.31
N PHE A 79 -6.55 6.20 -20.19
CA PHE A 79 -5.90 4.98 -19.67
C PHE A 79 -6.04 3.81 -20.64
N ALA A 80 -7.10 3.79 -21.47
CA ALA A 80 -7.29 2.77 -22.48
C ALA A 80 -6.25 2.80 -23.61
N THR A 81 -5.49 3.89 -23.76
CA THR A 81 -4.42 3.99 -24.78
C THR A 81 -3.10 3.40 -24.29
N VAL A 82 -2.96 3.13 -22.99
CA VAL A 82 -1.75 2.53 -22.42
C VAL A 82 -1.87 1.02 -22.51
N ASP A 83 -1.09 0.41 -23.41
CA ASP A 83 -1.04 -1.04 -23.57
C ASP A 83 -0.32 -1.72 -22.38
N PRO A 84 -1.00 -2.59 -21.61
CA PRO A 84 -0.37 -3.34 -20.51
C PRO A 84 0.83 -4.18 -20.94
N GLU A 85 0.88 -4.62 -22.20
CA GLU A 85 1.98 -5.41 -22.73
C GLU A 85 3.28 -4.61 -22.89
N HIS A 86 3.18 -3.33 -23.24
CA HIS A 86 4.33 -2.45 -23.26
C HIS A 86 4.84 -2.18 -21.85
N ILE A 87 3.95 -2.03 -20.86
CA ILE A 87 4.34 -1.92 -19.46
C ILE A 87 5.07 -3.19 -19.00
N ARG A 88 4.55 -4.37 -19.34
CA ARG A 88 5.15 -5.67 -18.98
C ARG A 88 6.57 -5.79 -19.51
N ARG A 89 6.78 -5.54 -20.80
CA ARG A 89 8.11 -5.62 -21.44
C ARG A 89 9.07 -4.60 -20.85
N LEU A 90 8.61 -3.37 -20.65
CA LEU A 90 9.42 -2.33 -20.03
C LEU A 90 9.87 -2.75 -18.62
N ASP A 91 8.95 -3.17 -17.74
CA ASP A 91 9.31 -3.59 -16.38
C ASP A 91 10.23 -4.82 -16.35
N GLN A 92 10.16 -5.72 -17.33
CA GLN A 92 11.09 -6.86 -17.47
C GLN A 92 12.48 -6.47 -17.99
N ALA A 93 12.57 -5.39 -18.77
CA ALA A 93 13.84 -4.89 -19.31
C ALA A 93 14.61 -4.03 -18.29
N LEU A 94 13.91 -3.39 -17.35
CA LEU A 94 14.50 -2.50 -16.36
C LEU A 94 15.53 -3.21 -15.46
N PRO A 95 16.69 -2.59 -15.21
CA PRO A 95 17.61 -3.03 -14.16
C PRO A 95 16.91 -3.11 -12.80
N GLU A 96 17.28 -4.10 -11.98
CA GLU A 96 16.68 -4.31 -10.66
C GLU A 96 16.81 -3.08 -9.75
N ALA A 97 17.93 -2.38 -9.84
CA ALA A 97 18.25 -1.18 -9.05
C ALA A 97 17.51 0.09 -9.51
N THR A 98 16.70 0.03 -10.59
CA THR A 98 15.96 1.21 -11.05
C THR A 98 14.93 1.63 -9.99
N PRO A 99 14.97 2.87 -9.47
CA PRO A 99 13.97 3.36 -8.55
C PRO A 99 12.65 3.65 -9.28
N ASN A 100 11.56 3.83 -8.52
CA ASN A 100 10.23 4.17 -9.03
C ASN A 100 9.57 3.13 -9.96
N ARG A 101 10.06 1.88 -9.98
CA ARG A 101 9.43 0.78 -10.74
C ARG A 101 7.96 0.55 -10.36
N HIS A 102 7.61 0.80 -9.11
CA HIS A 102 6.23 0.69 -8.61
C HIS A 102 5.24 1.61 -9.36
N LEU A 103 5.70 2.68 -10.02
CA LEU A 103 4.84 3.56 -10.82
C LEU A 103 4.27 2.84 -12.04
N LEU A 104 5.00 1.90 -12.64
CA LEU A 104 4.48 1.07 -13.73
C LEU A 104 3.38 0.13 -13.24
N LEU A 105 3.55 -0.42 -12.04
CA LEU A 105 2.53 -1.25 -11.39
C LEU A 105 1.28 -0.44 -11.05
N GLN A 106 1.47 0.81 -10.59
CA GLN A 106 0.39 1.74 -10.34
C GLN A 106 -0.43 2.03 -11.60
N LEU A 107 0.22 2.22 -12.77
CA LEU A 107 -0.49 2.39 -14.04
C LEU A 107 -1.34 1.15 -14.38
N LEU A 108 -0.81 -0.06 -14.20
CA LEU A 108 -1.59 -1.29 -14.43
C LEU A 108 -2.83 -1.38 -13.52
N ALA A 109 -2.69 -0.96 -12.25
CA ALA A 109 -3.78 -0.88 -11.29
C ALA A 109 -4.80 0.22 -11.60
N MET A 110 -4.41 1.28 -12.32
CA MET A 110 -5.32 2.35 -12.78
C MET A 110 -6.07 1.99 -14.06
N ILE A 111 -5.46 1.23 -14.97
CA ILE A 111 -6.10 0.79 -16.23
C ILE A 111 -7.30 -0.14 -15.96
N GLN A 112 -7.18 -1.04 -14.97
CA GLN A 112 -8.25 -1.92 -14.48
C GLN A 112 -8.92 -2.83 -15.53
N SER A 113 -8.26 -3.10 -16.65
CA SER A 113 -8.69 -4.13 -17.59
C SER A 113 -8.29 -5.51 -17.06
N ASP A 114 -8.99 -6.57 -17.49
CA ASP A 114 -8.63 -7.94 -17.11
C ASP A 114 -7.15 -8.25 -17.43
N LEU A 115 -6.67 -7.75 -18.58
CA LEU A 115 -5.26 -7.89 -18.99
C LEU A 115 -4.33 -7.09 -18.09
N SER A 116 -4.62 -5.81 -17.78
CA SER A 116 -3.72 -5.00 -16.96
C SER A 116 -3.60 -5.56 -15.54
N LEU A 117 -4.69 -6.06 -14.98
CA LEU A 117 -4.70 -6.69 -13.66
C LEU A 117 -3.96 -8.04 -13.67
N ALA A 118 -4.11 -8.84 -14.73
CA ALA A 118 -3.34 -10.07 -14.88
C ALA A 118 -1.83 -9.78 -14.95
N VAL A 119 -1.42 -8.79 -15.75
CA VAL A 119 -0.02 -8.34 -15.81
C VAL A 119 0.45 -7.82 -14.46
N LEU A 120 -0.35 -7.01 -13.76
CA LEU A 120 -0.01 -6.53 -12.41
C LEU A 120 0.28 -7.69 -11.46
N MET A 121 -0.57 -8.72 -11.44
CA MET A 121 -0.36 -9.89 -10.59
C MET A 121 0.91 -10.65 -10.97
N ASP A 122 1.16 -10.89 -12.26
CA ASP A 122 2.40 -11.52 -12.73
C ASP A 122 3.65 -10.76 -12.25
N ARG A 123 3.60 -9.42 -12.28
CA ARG A 123 4.74 -8.59 -11.87
C ARG A 123 4.92 -8.56 -10.36
N LEU A 124 3.84 -8.48 -9.57
CA LEU A 124 3.92 -8.54 -8.10
C LEU A 124 4.46 -9.89 -7.60
N GLU A 125 4.12 -11.00 -8.26
CA GLU A 125 4.63 -12.32 -7.91
C GLU A 125 6.12 -12.49 -8.25
N GLN A 126 6.57 -11.93 -9.38
CA GLN A 126 7.93 -12.12 -9.88
C GLN A 126 8.94 -11.10 -9.33
N SER A 127 8.52 -9.86 -9.15
CA SER A 127 9.39 -8.74 -8.78
C SER A 127 8.60 -7.71 -7.96
N PRO A 128 8.17 -8.05 -6.73
CA PRO A 128 7.42 -7.14 -5.88
C PRO A 128 8.24 -5.87 -5.54
N PRO A 129 7.58 -4.74 -5.27
CA PRO A 129 8.27 -3.57 -4.69
C PRO A 129 8.97 -3.96 -3.37
N GLN A 130 10.18 -3.45 -3.15
CA GLN A 130 10.97 -3.79 -1.95
C GLN A 130 10.49 -3.04 -0.70
N LYS A 131 9.93 -1.84 -0.87
CA LYS A 131 9.40 -1.01 0.22
C LYS A 131 7.89 -1.15 0.30
N TRP A 132 7.35 -1.27 1.51
CA TRP A 132 5.91 -1.41 1.72
C TRP A 132 5.11 -0.19 1.24
N MET A 133 5.67 1.02 1.33
CA MET A 133 5.05 2.24 0.81
C MET A 133 4.90 2.22 -0.71
N ASP A 134 5.93 1.72 -1.42
CA ASP A 134 5.90 1.56 -2.87
C ASP A 134 4.85 0.51 -3.28
N ALA A 135 4.73 -0.57 -2.52
CA ALA A 135 3.70 -1.59 -2.72
C ALA A 135 2.29 -1.02 -2.48
N ALA A 136 2.10 -0.25 -1.39
CA ALA A 136 0.85 0.45 -1.11
C ALA A 136 0.47 1.41 -2.25
N HIS A 137 1.42 2.22 -2.73
CA HIS A 137 1.22 3.10 -3.87
C HIS A 137 0.81 2.32 -5.13
N ALA A 138 1.50 1.22 -5.44
CA ALA A 138 1.22 0.41 -6.62
C ALA A 138 -0.22 -0.12 -6.66
N ILE A 139 -0.78 -0.58 -5.53
CA ILE A 139 -2.12 -1.19 -5.52
C ILE A 139 -3.23 -0.27 -5.02
N SER A 140 -2.91 0.92 -4.48
CA SER A 140 -3.90 1.90 -4.01
C SER A 140 -5.00 2.27 -5.01
N PRO A 141 -4.79 2.30 -6.35
CA PRO A 141 -5.88 2.56 -7.29
C PRO A 141 -7.04 1.55 -7.21
N LEU A 142 -6.78 0.33 -6.73
CA LEU A 142 -7.80 -0.70 -6.54
C LEU A 142 -8.78 -0.38 -5.40
N MET A 143 -8.41 0.52 -4.47
CA MET A 143 -9.32 1.04 -3.45
C MET A 143 -10.18 2.21 -3.98
N GLN A 144 -9.70 2.94 -4.98
CA GLN A 144 -10.36 4.15 -5.47
C GLN A 144 -11.48 3.83 -6.46
N ASN A 145 -11.30 2.81 -7.31
CA ASN A 145 -12.30 2.38 -8.28
C ASN A 145 -12.81 0.97 -7.95
N ARG A 146 -14.13 0.79 -8.02
CA ARG A 146 -14.84 -0.40 -7.54
C ARG A 146 -15.21 -1.40 -8.65
N GLN A 147 -14.87 -1.12 -9.90
CA GLN A 147 -15.40 -1.85 -11.07
C GLN A 147 -14.56 -3.07 -11.51
N TRP A 148 -13.39 -3.28 -10.91
CA TRP A 148 -12.53 -4.43 -11.23
C TRP A 148 -13.01 -5.75 -10.57
N LYS A 149 -12.62 -6.87 -11.20
CA LYS A 149 -13.03 -8.22 -10.82
C LYS A 149 -12.15 -8.78 -9.71
N ILE A 150 -12.75 -9.04 -8.54
CA ILE A 150 -12.06 -9.57 -7.35
C ILE A 150 -11.34 -10.90 -7.65
N ALA A 151 -11.98 -11.78 -8.42
CA ALA A 151 -11.45 -13.09 -8.77
C ALA A 151 -10.14 -13.06 -9.59
N ILE A 152 -9.82 -11.95 -10.26
CA ILE A 152 -8.56 -11.80 -11.00
C ILE A 152 -7.40 -11.45 -10.05
N VAL A 153 -7.69 -10.73 -8.97
CA VAL A 153 -6.68 -10.15 -8.08
C VAL A 153 -6.45 -11.03 -6.85
N PHE A 154 -7.49 -11.28 -6.06
CA PHE A 154 -7.32 -11.78 -4.68
C PHE A 154 -6.73 -13.18 -4.54
N PRO A 155 -7.09 -14.18 -5.37
CA PRO A 155 -6.47 -15.49 -5.28
C PRO A 155 -4.94 -15.45 -5.48
N ARG A 156 -4.44 -14.49 -6.26
CA ARG A 156 -3.03 -14.31 -6.58
C ARG A 156 -2.34 -13.38 -5.59
N LEU A 157 -2.97 -12.25 -5.29
CA LEU A 157 -2.43 -11.26 -4.36
C LEU A 157 -2.26 -11.85 -2.93
N LEU A 158 -3.13 -12.77 -2.51
CA LEU A 158 -2.96 -13.46 -1.22
C LEU A 158 -1.74 -14.39 -1.19
N GLN A 159 -1.30 -14.93 -2.34
CA GLN A 159 -0.04 -15.70 -2.42
C GLN A 159 1.18 -14.80 -2.21
N CYS A 160 1.04 -13.50 -2.49
CA CYS A 160 2.06 -12.50 -2.25
C CYS A 160 2.21 -12.08 -0.78
N LEU A 161 1.40 -12.59 0.15
CA LEU A 161 1.55 -12.32 1.60
C LEU A 161 2.91 -12.76 2.16
N GLN A 162 3.60 -13.67 1.47
CA GLN A 162 4.98 -14.06 1.80
C GLN A 162 6.01 -12.92 1.60
N PHE A 163 5.68 -11.90 0.80
CA PHE A 163 6.54 -10.75 0.59
C PHE A 163 6.22 -9.67 1.64
N PRO A 164 7.16 -9.31 2.53
CA PRO A 164 6.89 -8.39 3.65
C PRO A 164 6.27 -7.05 3.21
N SER A 165 6.80 -6.47 2.12
CA SER A 165 6.33 -5.20 1.56
C SER A 165 4.88 -5.23 1.09
N LEU A 166 4.35 -6.40 0.69
CA LEU A 166 2.99 -6.56 0.19
C LEU A 166 2.00 -7.02 1.26
N ALA A 167 2.47 -7.49 2.41
CA ALA A 167 1.60 -8.08 3.43
C ALA A 167 0.54 -7.09 3.93
N ALA A 168 0.95 -5.92 4.45
CA ALA A 168 0.01 -4.93 4.95
C ALA A 168 -0.89 -4.36 3.84
N PRO A 169 -0.37 -3.91 2.68
CA PRO A 169 -1.22 -3.40 1.60
C PRO A 169 -2.25 -4.41 1.07
N THR A 170 -1.88 -5.69 1.00
CA THR A 170 -2.78 -6.76 0.55
C THR A 170 -3.95 -6.93 1.53
N LEU A 171 -3.65 -6.95 2.83
CA LEU A 171 -4.67 -7.04 3.88
C LEU A 171 -5.54 -5.79 3.94
N ASP A 172 -4.95 -4.59 3.82
CA ASP A 172 -5.71 -3.34 3.76
C ASP A 172 -6.71 -3.35 2.60
N LEU A 173 -6.30 -3.83 1.42
CA LEU A 173 -7.21 -3.99 0.29
C LEU A 173 -8.32 -5.00 0.58
N ALA A 174 -8.01 -6.10 1.28
CA ALA A 174 -9.00 -7.12 1.67
C ALA A 174 -10.04 -6.53 2.64
N ASN A 175 -9.57 -5.82 3.66
CA ASN A 175 -10.39 -5.15 4.67
C ASN A 175 -11.29 -4.09 4.02
N PHE A 176 -10.72 -3.31 3.10
CA PHE A 176 -11.46 -2.34 2.30
C PHE A 176 -12.59 -3.01 1.50
N LEU A 177 -12.35 -4.17 0.86
CA LEU A 177 -13.40 -4.88 0.13
C LEU A 177 -14.58 -5.28 1.02
N VAL A 178 -14.32 -5.69 2.26
CA VAL A 178 -15.39 -6.04 3.20
C VAL A 178 -16.19 -4.80 3.59
N ARG A 179 -15.51 -3.73 4.03
CA ARG A 179 -16.16 -2.49 4.52
C ARG A 179 -16.88 -1.69 3.43
N GLU A 180 -16.24 -1.53 2.29
CA GLU A 180 -16.69 -0.58 1.25
C GLU A 180 -17.40 -1.23 0.08
N ARG A 181 -17.19 -2.54 -0.13
CA ARG A 181 -17.82 -3.31 -1.21
C ARG A 181 -18.70 -4.45 -0.70
N ASN A 182 -18.92 -4.57 0.61
CA ASN A 182 -19.75 -5.61 1.24
C ASN A 182 -19.36 -7.03 0.78
N VAL A 183 -18.07 -7.26 0.55
CA VAL A 183 -17.57 -8.58 0.16
C VAL A 183 -17.61 -9.50 1.38
N SER A 184 -18.29 -10.64 1.24
CA SER A 184 -18.36 -11.68 2.27
C SER A 184 -18.35 -13.07 1.61
N PRO A 185 -17.58 -14.04 2.13
CA PRO A 185 -16.67 -13.93 3.27
C PRO A 185 -15.48 -12.99 2.99
N HIS A 186 -14.75 -12.59 4.04
CA HIS A 186 -13.53 -11.81 3.90
C HIS A 186 -12.55 -12.52 2.92
N PRO A 187 -11.90 -11.83 1.97
CA PRO A 187 -11.08 -12.48 0.95
C PRO A 187 -9.97 -13.39 1.50
N ALA A 188 -9.41 -13.05 2.66
CA ALA A 188 -8.38 -13.83 3.33
C ALA A 188 -8.92 -14.86 4.37
N ALA A 189 -10.23 -15.12 4.42
CA ALA A 189 -10.85 -15.98 5.45
C ALA A 189 -10.21 -17.38 5.52
N ASP A 190 -9.93 -17.99 4.36
CA ASP A 190 -9.30 -19.32 4.28
C ASP A 190 -7.85 -19.36 4.81
N HIS A 191 -7.25 -18.20 5.09
CA HIS A 191 -5.88 -18.05 5.59
C HIS A 191 -5.83 -17.68 7.09
N LEU A 192 -6.96 -17.69 7.79
CA LEU A 192 -7.08 -17.22 9.18
C LEU A 192 -6.00 -17.78 10.13
N ALA A 193 -5.72 -19.09 10.07
CA ALA A 193 -4.71 -19.69 10.94
C ALA A 193 -3.31 -19.10 10.71
N MET A 194 -2.96 -18.82 9.45
CA MET A 194 -1.72 -18.15 9.09
C MET A 194 -1.71 -16.69 9.54
N LEU A 195 -2.83 -15.96 9.36
CA LEU A 195 -2.95 -14.58 9.83
C LEU A 195 -2.78 -14.46 11.35
N ASN A 196 -3.39 -15.38 12.11
CA ASN A 196 -3.23 -15.44 13.57
C ASN A 196 -1.78 -15.75 13.99
N HIS A 197 -1.10 -16.62 13.25
CA HIS A 197 0.33 -16.87 13.49
C HIS A 197 1.16 -15.60 13.23
N LEU A 198 0.96 -14.96 12.07
CA LEU A 198 1.67 -13.75 11.68
C LEU A 198 1.41 -12.59 12.65
N LEU A 199 0.17 -12.39 13.11
CA LEU A 199 -0.17 -11.39 14.12
C LEU A 199 0.60 -11.63 15.42
N GLY A 200 0.73 -12.89 15.85
CA GLY A 200 1.53 -13.25 17.02
C GLY A 200 3.02 -12.90 16.86
N GLU A 201 3.61 -13.23 15.71
CA GLU A 201 5.01 -12.92 15.41
C GLU A 201 5.28 -11.42 15.38
N VAL A 202 4.44 -10.65 14.69
CA VAL A 202 4.55 -9.19 14.61
C VAL A 202 4.34 -8.56 15.98
N SER A 203 3.37 -9.02 16.77
CA SER A 203 3.14 -8.52 18.13
C SER A 203 4.34 -8.79 19.04
N SER A 204 4.91 -10.00 18.98
CA SER A 204 6.14 -10.33 19.73
C SER A 204 7.32 -9.46 19.31
N ARG A 205 7.45 -9.16 18.01
CA ARG A 205 8.51 -8.31 17.47
C ARG A 205 8.35 -6.87 17.96
N LEU A 206 7.13 -6.32 17.96
CA LEU A 206 6.83 -4.99 18.50
C LEU A 206 7.06 -4.92 20.02
N GLY A 207 6.69 -5.95 20.78
CA GLY A 207 6.99 -6.02 22.22
C GLY A 207 8.49 -5.97 22.52
N ARG A 208 9.30 -6.73 21.76
CA ARG A 208 10.77 -6.67 21.87
C ARG A 208 11.34 -5.28 21.54
N PHE A 209 10.73 -4.58 20.59
CA PHE A 209 11.12 -3.21 20.27
C PHE A 209 10.84 -2.23 21.42
N GLU A 210 9.72 -2.37 22.12
CA GLU A 210 9.37 -1.53 23.28
C GLU A 210 10.36 -1.71 24.44
N GLU A 211 10.99 -2.88 24.55
CA GLU A 211 12.05 -3.17 25.52
C GLU A 211 13.42 -2.68 25.04
N ASN A 212 13.73 -2.88 23.76
CA ASN A 212 15.01 -2.51 23.16
C ASN A 212 14.84 -2.04 21.70
N PRO A 213 14.81 -0.71 21.46
CA PRO A 213 14.66 -0.15 20.12
C PRO A 213 15.77 -0.55 19.13
N HIS A 214 16.99 -0.84 19.61
CA HIS A 214 18.11 -1.28 18.76
C HIS A 214 17.88 -2.66 18.14
N ALA A 215 16.87 -3.42 18.58
CA ALA A 215 16.50 -4.67 17.94
C ALA A 215 16.03 -4.48 16.47
N PHE A 216 15.71 -3.25 16.06
CA PHE A 216 15.18 -2.92 14.72
C PHE A 216 16.23 -2.30 13.80
N GLY A 217 17.46 -2.07 14.27
CA GLY A 217 18.55 -1.51 13.47
C GLY A 217 19.49 -0.65 14.30
N ASP A 218 20.62 -0.31 13.67
CA ASP A 218 21.70 0.46 14.29
C ASP A 218 21.58 1.98 14.05
N ASP A 219 20.77 2.39 13.08
CA ASP A 219 20.50 3.79 12.74
C ASP A 219 19.00 4.13 12.82
N VAL A 220 18.71 5.42 12.99
CA VAL A 220 17.35 5.92 13.22
C VAL A 220 16.44 5.67 12.02
N GLU A 221 16.95 5.79 10.80
CA GLU A 221 16.15 5.65 9.58
C GLU A 221 15.69 4.19 9.42
N THR A 222 16.61 3.24 9.57
CA THR A 222 16.31 1.80 9.54
C THR A 222 15.33 1.41 10.64
N VAL A 223 15.53 1.91 11.86
CA VAL A 223 14.62 1.65 12.99
C VAL A 223 13.21 2.17 12.71
N GLN A 224 13.09 3.41 12.23
CA GLN A 224 11.79 4.01 11.92
C GLN A 224 11.07 3.30 10.77
N ALA A 225 11.79 2.94 9.70
CA ALA A 225 11.22 2.22 8.58
C ALA A 225 10.69 0.85 9.00
N THR A 226 11.49 0.10 9.77
CA THR A 226 11.13 -1.23 10.28
C THR A 226 9.95 -1.16 11.26
N LEU A 227 9.94 -0.16 12.15
CA LEU A 227 8.83 0.07 13.06
C LEU A 227 7.54 0.42 12.30
N GLY A 228 7.63 1.32 11.32
CA GLY A 228 6.50 1.71 10.48
C GLY A 228 5.88 0.53 9.74
N GLU A 229 6.70 -0.33 9.15
CA GLU A 229 6.25 -1.56 8.47
C GLU A 229 5.57 -2.52 9.44
N ALA A 230 6.19 -2.81 10.60
CA ALA A 230 5.64 -3.71 11.60
C ALA A 230 4.31 -3.20 12.19
N VAL A 231 4.22 -1.90 12.47
CA VAL A 231 2.99 -1.25 12.94
C VAL A 231 1.90 -1.31 11.88
N SER A 232 2.23 -1.02 10.61
CA SER A 232 1.27 -1.11 9.52
C SER A 232 0.70 -2.52 9.40
N LEU A 233 1.57 -3.54 9.41
CA LEU A 233 1.16 -4.93 9.31
C LEU A 233 0.31 -5.38 10.50
N ALA A 234 0.68 -5.00 11.74
CA ALA A 234 -0.11 -5.31 12.93
C ALA A 234 -1.53 -4.73 12.83
N VAL A 235 -1.66 -3.48 12.38
CA VAL A 235 -2.96 -2.82 12.19
C VAL A 235 -3.79 -3.56 11.13
N SER A 236 -3.23 -3.82 9.95
CA SER A 236 -3.95 -4.53 8.88
C SER A 236 -4.38 -5.95 9.29
N LEU A 237 -3.57 -6.64 10.09
CA LEU A 237 -3.88 -7.96 10.63
C LEU A 237 -5.00 -7.94 11.67
N CYS A 238 -4.94 -7.03 12.66
CA CYS A 238 -6.00 -6.87 13.65
C CYS A 238 -7.35 -6.62 12.98
N ASP A 239 -7.37 -5.71 12.01
CA ASP A 239 -8.56 -5.40 11.23
C ASP A 239 -9.06 -6.64 10.47
N ALA A 240 -8.17 -7.32 9.74
CA ALA A 240 -8.53 -8.51 8.95
C ALA A 240 -9.14 -9.61 9.81
N VAL A 241 -8.50 -9.97 10.94
CA VAL A 241 -9.03 -11.03 11.81
C VAL A 241 -10.31 -10.62 12.53
N GLY A 242 -10.47 -9.33 12.86
CA GLY A 242 -11.70 -8.76 13.41
C GLY A 242 -12.86 -8.80 12.40
N LEU A 243 -12.59 -8.50 11.13
CA LEU A 243 -13.57 -8.59 10.03
C LEU A 243 -13.90 -10.03 9.63
N ILE A 244 -12.94 -10.97 9.76
CA ILE A 244 -13.20 -12.41 9.59
C ILE A 244 -14.14 -12.91 10.69
N GLY A 245 -13.99 -12.41 11.93
CA GLY A 245 -14.98 -12.61 12.98
C GLY A 245 -14.89 -13.95 13.73
N ASP A 246 -13.74 -14.62 13.68
CA ASP A 246 -13.53 -15.93 14.34
C ASP A 246 -12.81 -15.80 15.69
N GLU A 247 -13.39 -16.43 16.72
CA GLU A 247 -12.94 -16.36 18.12
C GLU A 247 -11.52 -16.92 18.34
N SER A 248 -10.99 -17.76 17.45
CA SER A 248 -9.61 -18.27 17.54
C SER A 248 -8.56 -17.14 17.52
N SER A 249 -8.95 -15.94 17.07
CA SER A 249 -8.10 -14.75 16.99
C SER A 249 -7.97 -14.00 18.33
N ILE A 250 -8.92 -14.21 19.28
CA ILE A 250 -8.99 -13.48 20.56
C ILE A 250 -7.67 -13.56 21.32
N GLY A 251 -7.07 -14.75 21.42
CA GLY A 251 -5.82 -14.93 22.15
C GLY A 251 -4.65 -14.11 21.59
N LYS A 252 -4.60 -13.91 20.26
CA LYS A 252 -3.57 -13.10 19.61
C LYS A 252 -3.85 -11.62 19.71
N LEU A 253 -5.11 -11.21 19.51
CA LEU A 253 -5.52 -9.83 19.70
C LEU A 253 -5.30 -9.33 21.14
N ASN A 254 -5.54 -10.17 22.15
CA ASN A 254 -5.22 -9.87 23.55
C ASN A 254 -3.72 -9.69 23.79
N GLN A 255 -2.84 -10.37 23.05
CA GLN A 255 -1.41 -10.09 23.13
C GLN A 255 -1.08 -8.74 22.49
N THR A 256 -1.73 -8.42 21.37
CA THR A 256 -1.49 -7.18 20.60
C THR A 256 -1.98 -5.93 21.33
N VAL A 257 -3.10 -6.00 22.06
CA VAL A 257 -3.68 -4.85 22.76
C VAL A 257 -2.83 -4.37 23.96
N GLU A 258 -1.96 -5.23 24.49
CA GLU A 258 -1.04 -4.92 25.58
C GLU A 258 0.20 -4.11 25.14
N LEU A 259 0.46 -4.03 23.83
CA LEU A 259 1.54 -3.19 23.28
C LEU A 259 1.31 -1.72 23.64
N LYS A 260 2.36 -0.91 23.80
CA LYS A 260 2.25 0.53 24.13
C LYS A 260 1.87 1.40 22.93
N HIS A 261 2.05 0.92 21.70
CA HIS A 261 1.76 1.71 20.51
C HIS A 261 0.26 1.97 20.32
N ARG A 262 -0.20 3.20 20.56
CA ARG A 262 -1.63 3.58 20.59
C ARG A 262 -2.45 3.17 19.37
N ARG A 263 -1.91 3.35 18.16
CA ARG A 263 -2.59 2.92 16.93
C ARG A 263 -2.84 1.41 16.89
N VAL A 264 -1.88 0.61 17.33
CA VAL A 264 -1.98 -0.86 17.35
C VAL A 264 -2.96 -1.31 18.44
N GLN A 265 -2.91 -0.68 19.62
CA GLN A 265 -3.87 -0.95 20.70
C GLN A 265 -5.30 -0.68 20.27
N CYS A 266 -5.54 0.47 19.63
CA CYS A 266 -6.87 0.86 19.20
C CYS A 266 -7.44 -0.12 18.17
N GLU A 267 -6.61 -0.55 17.21
CA GLU A 267 -7.02 -1.53 16.21
C GLU A 267 -7.31 -2.91 16.83
N ALA A 268 -6.43 -3.39 17.73
CA ALA A 268 -6.63 -4.65 18.43
C ALA A 268 -7.88 -4.63 19.32
N ALA A 269 -8.12 -3.54 20.06
CA ALA A 269 -9.30 -3.36 20.89
C ALA A 269 -10.59 -3.29 20.04
N GLY A 270 -10.56 -2.58 18.90
CA GLY A 270 -11.68 -2.55 17.96
C GLY A 270 -12.01 -3.93 17.39
N ALA A 271 -10.99 -4.71 17.02
CA ALA A 271 -11.15 -6.09 16.56
C ALA A 271 -11.70 -7.02 17.65
N LEU A 272 -11.20 -6.93 18.90
CA LEU A 272 -11.75 -7.68 20.03
C LEU A 272 -13.22 -7.31 20.31
N ALA A 273 -13.56 -6.02 20.24
CA ALA A 273 -14.92 -5.54 20.44
C ALA A 273 -15.87 -6.06 19.35
N ARG A 274 -15.42 -6.18 18.08
CA ARG A 274 -16.17 -6.85 17.00
C ARG A 274 -16.46 -8.32 17.32
N LEU A 275 -15.52 -8.99 17.98
CA LEU A 275 -15.68 -10.37 18.48
C LEU A 275 -16.47 -10.46 19.80
N LYS A 276 -17.01 -9.33 20.29
CA LYS A 276 -17.76 -9.22 21.55
C LYS A 276 -16.96 -9.61 22.79
N ASP A 277 -15.63 -9.51 22.73
CA ASP A 277 -14.77 -9.72 23.89
C ASP A 277 -14.90 -8.54 24.88
N GLU A 278 -15.26 -8.85 26.12
CA GLU A 278 -15.54 -7.83 27.15
C GLU A 278 -14.30 -6.99 27.50
N GLN A 279 -13.11 -7.60 27.48
CA GLN A 279 -11.86 -6.89 27.78
C GLN A 279 -11.52 -5.92 26.65
N GLY A 280 -11.70 -6.34 25.40
CA GLY A 280 -11.57 -5.50 24.22
C GLY A 280 -12.52 -4.31 24.22
N ILE A 281 -13.81 -4.53 24.54
CA ILE A 281 -14.79 -3.44 24.66
C ILE A 281 -14.36 -2.44 25.73
N LYS A 282 -14.01 -2.93 26.93
CA LYS A 282 -13.55 -2.06 28.01
C LYS A 282 -12.32 -1.25 27.58
N ARG A 283 -11.35 -1.92 26.94
CA ARG A 283 -10.12 -1.28 26.49
C ARG A 283 -10.35 -0.24 25.40
N LEU A 284 -11.26 -0.51 24.46
CA LEU A 284 -11.66 0.43 23.42
C LEU A 284 -12.25 1.71 24.03
N LEU A 285 -13.13 1.57 25.02
CA LEU A 285 -13.71 2.71 25.74
C LEU A 285 -12.68 3.47 26.56
N GLU A 286 -11.72 2.81 27.20
CA GLU A 286 -10.62 3.50 27.90
C GLU A 286 -9.78 4.35 26.94
N LEU A 287 -9.56 3.89 25.69
CA LEU A 287 -8.77 4.59 24.69
C LEU A 287 -9.44 5.87 24.18
N THR A 288 -10.75 6.09 24.41
CA THR A 288 -11.40 7.36 24.06
C THR A 288 -10.90 8.51 24.93
N ALA A 289 -10.35 8.22 26.11
CA ALA A 289 -9.76 9.24 26.97
C ALA A 289 -8.37 9.71 26.50
N ASP A 290 -7.63 8.89 25.74
CA ASP A 290 -6.28 9.19 25.26
C ASP A 290 -6.34 10.04 23.96
N PRO A 291 -5.84 11.29 23.94
CA PRO A 291 -5.92 12.16 22.76
C PRO A 291 -5.40 11.53 21.47
N ALA A 292 -4.30 10.76 21.52
CA ALA A 292 -3.68 10.16 20.34
C ALA A 292 -4.48 8.97 19.76
N ALA A 293 -5.40 8.40 20.53
CA ALA A 293 -6.28 7.30 20.10
C ALA A 293 -7.76 7.69 19.99
N ARG A 294 -8.16 8.80 20.62
CA ARG A 294 -9.55 9.19 20.89
C ARG A 294 -10.46 9.11 19.68
N LEU A 295 -10.14 9.85 18.61
CA LEU A 295 -11.00 9.94 17.43
C LEU A 295 -11.23 8.56 16.78
N ARG A 296 -10.20 7.71 16.75
CA ARG A 296 -10.28 6.36 16.20
C ARG A 296 -11.07 5.42 17.12
N ALA A 297 -10.85 5.51 18.43
CA ALA A 297 -11.57 4.70 19.41
C ALA A 297 -13.07 5.03 19.40
N ILE A 298 -13.41 6.32 19.29
CA ILE A 298 -14.80 6.80 19.14
C ILE A 298 -15.41 6.27 17.84
N ALA A 299 -14.70 6.36 16.71
CA ALA A 299 -15.20 5.85 15.44
C ALA A 299 -15.52 4.34 15.50
N TYR A 300 -14.65 3.54 16.12
CA TYR A 300 -14.92 2.12 16.36
C TYR A 300 -16.11 1.89 17.28
N ALA A 301 -16.18 2.61 18.40
CA ALA A 301 -17.30 2.47 19.31
C ALA A 301 -18.63 2.83 18.64
N ASP A 302 -18.66 3.86 17.79
CA ASP A 302 -19.85 4.25 17.02
C ASP A 302 -20.24 3.17 16.00
N GLU A 303 -19.28 2.64 15.23
CA GLU A 303 -19.50 1.54 14.28
C GLU A 303 -20.12 0.30 14.98
N LEU A 304 -19.73 0.04 16.22
CA LEU A 304 -20.15 -1.12 17.00
C LEU A 304 -21.37 -0.86 17.89
N GLY A 305 -21.97 0.33 17.84
CA GLY A 305 -23.13 0.69 18.67
C GLY A 305 -22.82 0.87 20.16
N LEU A 306 -21.55 1.12 20.50
CA LEU A 306 -21.05 1.39 21.84
C LEU A 306 -20.91 2.90 22.14
N GLY A 307 -21.25 3.76 21.17
CA GLY A 307 -21.06 5.22 21.23
C GLY A 307 -21.67 5.91 22.46
N GLU A 308 -22.83 5.42 22.93
CA GLU A 308 -23.54 5.93 24.12
C GLU A 308 -22.79 5.66 25.45
N GLN A 309 -21.80 4.77 25.45
CA GLN A 309 -20.99 4.48 26.63
C GLN A 309 -19.81 5.45 26.78
N ILE A 310 -19.61 6.33 25.79
CA ILE A 310 -18.52 7.30 25.79
C ILE A 310 -18.99 8.57 26.48
N ASP A 311 -18.16 9.11 27.37
CA ASP A 311 -18.41 10.40 28.01
C ASP A 311 -18.61 11.51 26.94
N PRO A 312 -19.75 12.23 26.94
CA PRO A 312 -20.00 13.31 26.00
C PRO A 312 -18.94 14.41 26.00
N GLU A 313 -18.23 14.63 27.12
CA GLU A 313 -17.15 15.64 27.19
C GLU A 313 -15.99 15.31 26.25
N LEU A 314 -15.74 14.02 25.99
CA LEU A 314 -14.72 13.55 25.05
C LEU A 314 -15.05 13.83 23.58
N ARG A 315 -16.29 14.26 23.30
CA ARG A 315 -16.75 14.71 21.97
C ARG A 315 -16.85 16.22 21.84
N SER A 316 -16.45 16.97 22.86
CA SER A 316 -16.45 18.44 22.80
C SER A 316 -15.50 18.95 21.71
N ASP A 317 -15.74 20.17 21.20
CA ASP A 317 -14.85 20.83 20.25
C ASP A 317 -13.41 20.92 20.78
N VAL A 318 -13.25 21.12 22.09
CA VAL A 318 -11.95 21.17 22.76
C VAL A 318 -11.26 19.81 22.75
N ALA A 319 -11.97 18.74 23.13
CA ALA A 319 -11.41 17.38 23.14
C ALA A 319 -11.10 16.88 21.71
N THR A 320 -11.90 17.30 20.73
CA THR A 320 -11.68 17.01 19.31
C THR A 320 -10.42 17.72 18.81
N ALA A 321 -10.31 19.03 19.06
CA ALA A 321 -9.13 19.80 18.67
C ALA A 321 -7.84 19.30 19.35
N GLU A 322 -7.91 18.88 20.62
CA GLU A 322 -6.78 18.27 21.32
C GLU A 322 -6.32 16.97 20.62
N ALA A 323 -7.27 16.11 20.24
CA ALA A 323 -6.98 14.85 19.58
C ALA A 323 -6.43 15.04 18.16
N GLU A 324 -6.87 16.06 17.42
CA GLU A 324 -6.33 16.40 16.10
C GLU A 324 -4.88 16.90 16.13
N MET A 325 -4.43 17.40 17.29
CA MET A 325 -3.08 17.95 17.49
C MET A 325 -2.09 16.95 18.11
N SER A 326 -2.54 15.74 18.45
CA SER A 326 -1.78 14.69 19.16
C SER A 326 -1.23 13.62 18.23
#